data_AF-A0A7V2P5R7-F1
#
_entry.id   AF-A0A7V2P5R7-F1
#
_cell.length_a   1.000
_cell.length_b   1.000
_cell.length_c   1.000
_cell.angle_alpha   90.00
_cell.angle_beta   90.00
_cell.angle_gamma   90.00
#
_symmetry.space_group_name_H-M   'P 1'
#
loop_
_entity.id
_entity.type
_entity.pdbx_description
1 polymer ?
#
loop_
_entity_poly.entity_id
_entity_poly.type
_entity_poly.pdbx_seq_one_letter_code
_entity_poly.pdbx_strand_id
1 'polypeptide(L)'
;MPRDANLNSEGNSVSPDYAFSYELNPESKSHPIYHHRLTELVRAILEDLLNVVMPLKAGEDVKVDGFRWLTDKENTYQVFPETDSNSRSSKTAFYEPRIDLIKKLTESLLSLVKFEQDGQTVKVDGFRLKNLQDWLVPSAGDPREVFEYTGRRCTCDCVFCCNKGNPPLVAVGNNLDRTAEDEFEEIMTRIRYFPSEAGKALFPGLGCVYEVTEHPYFMDVLHILREKTSQPFRITTNGCYLSPEIIAKLAELEPIYLYLSLNSSSAMRRRKLMRDPAPEVAIGALPLLRQQTIPYATVIVPWPKDTVDEMLNDLSSTVAYAARHETHLVQVNLPGYTSHFSSNELFDLPQLWKAVISRVRELREEHDCPIVVMPTLYEENLYQPRKNLPHILGLVKNSPAYLGGLKRGDVIQQINSILVRDRPQARDLLSVLQQSEAKTVSLAVQREHQTLEIDLDLTRYSYPFSKDMDTYLGIIFSGTGLRMSYIEDLSDTIESYQAKRVLFLSSELMRPTFEQCLAESHLFGDSQLEIDIKVPRNYFFGGNILMGDLLVVQDFIDYIKDYIKQKDDKPDLVIIPSSPFNLGGWGRDLTGRVYLDIERETGVPVELLHCATIYE
;
A
#
# COMPACT_ATOMS: atom_id res chain seq x y z
N MET A 1 69.84 -5.80 10.12
CA MET A 1 69.53 -4.35 10.11
C MET A 1 68.78 -4.02 8.83
N PRO A 2 67.77 -3.14 8.89
CA PRO A 2 66.44 -3.41 8.31
C PRO A 2 65.98 -2.38 7.25
N ARG A 3 64.71 -2.56 6.79
CA ARG A 3 63.78 -1.69 6.02
C ARG A 3 63.62 -2.12 4.55
N ASP A 4 62.42 -2.29 3.96
CA ASP A 4 61.02 -1.89 4.23
C ASP A 4 60.07 -2.99 3.64
N ALA A 5 58.99 -3.47 4.27
CA ALA A 5 57.69 -2.88 4.63
C ALA A 5 56.65 -2.78 3.48
N ASN A 6 55.49 -3.44 3.72
CA ASN A 6 54.12 -3.15 3.23
C ASN A 6 53.74 -3.59 1.78
N LEU A 7 52.61 -4.23 1.50
CA LEU A 7 51.31 -4.31 2.18
C LEU A 7 50.70 -5.73 2.14
N ASN A 8 50.19 -6.18 3.30
CA ASN A 8 49.22 -7.26 3.39
C ASN A 8 47.84 -6.76 2.93
N SER A 9 47.22 -7.51 2.03
CA SER A 9 45.79 -7.47 1.77
C SER A 9 45.05 -8.13 2.93
N GLU A 10 44.51 -7.33 3.85
CA GLU A 10 43.47 -7.80 4.76
C GLU A 10 42.19 -8.04 3.95
N GLY A 11 41.84 -9.31 3.78
CA GLY A 11 40.57 -9.71 3.20
C GLY A 11 39.45 -9.36 4.16
N ASN A 12 38.58 -8.43 3.76
CA ASN A 12 37.26 -8.27 4.35
C ASN A 12 36.53 -9.61 4.22
N SER A 13 36.40 -10.36 5.32
CA SER A 13 35.48 -11.49 5.40
C SER A 13 34.06 -10.92 5.38
N VAL A 14 33.48 -10.82 4.18
CA VAL A 14 32.07 -10.47 4.02
C VAL A 14 31.26 -11.53 4.75
N SER A 15 30.45 -11.13 5.73
CA SER A 15 29.50 -12.04 6.40
C SER A 15 28.67 -12.78 5.34
N PRO A 16 28.46 -14.10 5.46
CA PRO A 16 27.66 -14.84 4.49
C PRO A 16 26.25 -14.25 4.35
N ASP A 17 25.67 -14.37 3.16
CA ASP A 17 24.29 -13.94 2.93
C ASP A 17 23.28 -14.76 3.74
N TYR A 18 22.23 -14.08 4.19
CA TYR A 18 21.08 -14.73 4.82
C TYR A 18 20.50 -15.79 3.89
N ALA A 19 20.30 -17.00 4.41
CA ALA A 19 19.85 -18.14 3.64
C ALA A 19 18.32 -18.14 3.48
N PHE A 20 17.82 -17.53 2.40
CA PHE A 20 16.41 -17.64 2.01
C PHE A 20 16.05 -19.08 1.63
N SER A 21 15.38 -19.78 2.54
CA SER A 21 15.08 -21.22 2.45
C SER A 21 13.58 -21.47 2.56
N TYR A 22 13.09 -22.45 1.80
CA TYR A 22 11.67 -22.77 1.65
C TYR A 22 11.45 -24.27 1.84
N GLU A 23 10.50 -24.61 2.71
CA GLU A 23 10.13 -25.99 3.00
C GLU A 23 9.31 -26.60 1.86
N LEU A 24 9.57 -27.88 1.58
CA LEU A 24 8.84 -28.74 0.65
C LEU A 24 7.96 -29.71 1.44
N ASN A 25 6.70 -29.82 1.02
CA ASN A 25 5.69 -30.70 1.60
C ASN A 25 5.17 -31.68 0.53
N PRO A 26 5.97 -32.66 0.09
CA PRO A 26 5.57 -33.60 -0.97
C PRO A 26 4.37 -34.49 -0.61
N GLU A 27 4.02 -34.59 0.69
CA GLU A 27 2.86 -35.32 1.18
C GLU A 27 1.58 -34.45 1.29
N SER A 28 1.66 -33.17 0.90
CA SER A 28 0.51 -32.28 0.74
C SER A 28 -0.51 -32.94 -0.18
N LYS A 29 -1.67 -33.29 0.37
CA LYS A 29 -2.75 -33.98 -0.35
C LYS A 29 -3.45 -33.03 -1.32
N SER A 30 -2.87 -32.74 -2.48
CA SER A 30 -3.69 -32.36 -3.62
C SER A 30 -4.34 -33.65 -4.15
N HIS A 31 -5.66 -33.64 -4.28
CA HIS A 31 -6.35 -34.75 -4.91
C HIS A 31 -6.05 -34.68 -6.42
N PRO A 32 -5.37 -35.68 -7.02
CA PRO A 32 -5.06 -35.64 -8.43
C PRO A 32 -6.37 -35.61 -9.22
N ILE A 33 -6.50 -34.64 -10.13
CA ILE A 33 -7.70 -34.54 -10.98
C ILE A 33 -7.70 -35.66 -12.01
N TYR A 34 -6.53 -35.95 -12.61
CA TYR A 34 -6.38 -37.08 -13.51
C TYR A 34 -5.73 -38.28 -12.82
N HIS A 35 -6.32 -39.47 -12.98
CA HIS A 35 -5.75 -40.71 -12.46
C HIS A 35 -4.35 -41.04 -13.01
N HIS A 36 -4.07 -40.61 -14.24
CA HIS A 36 -2.77 -40.83 -14.87
C HIS A 36 -1.74 -39.83 -14.32
N ARG A 37 -0.79 -40.31 -13.51
CA ARG A 37 0.17 -39.46 -12.78
C ARG A 37 0.98 -38.50 -13.66
N LEU A 38 1.41 -38.92 -14.85
CA LEU A 38 2.13 -38.03 -15.77
C LEU A 38 1.23 -36.96 -16.37
N THR A 39 -0.05 -37.28 -16.58
CA THR A 39 -1.04 -36.31 -17.07
C THR A 39 -1.31 -35.26 -16.01
N GLU A 40 -1.49 -35.70 -14.77
CA GLU A 40 -1.65 -34.80 -13.63
C GLU A 40 -0.42 -33.92 -13.41
N LEU A 41 0.80 -34.49 -13.54
CA LEU A 41 2.02 -33.72 -13.49
C LEU A 41 2.02 -32.60 -14.55
N VAL A 42 1.79 -32.94 -15.82
CA VAL A 42 1.79 -31.93 -16.90
C VAL A 42 0.71 -30.87 -16.68
N ARG A 43 -0.49 -31.28 -16.24
CA ARG A 43 -1.57 -30.36 -15.89
C ARG A 43 -1.15 -29.39 -14.79
N ALA A 44 -0.62 -29.88 -13.67
CA ALA A 44 -0.18 -29.06 -12.54
C ALA A 44 0.95 -28.10 -12.93
N ILE A 45 1.94 -28.58 -13.71
CA ILE A 45 3.02 -27.73 -14.25
C ILE A 45 2.45 -26.60 -15.11
N LEU A 46 1.52 -26.91 -16.00
CA LEU A 46 0.89 -25.93 -16.89
C LEU A 46 0.05 -24.93 -16.09
N GLU A 47 -0.72 -25.39 -15.11
CA GLU A 47 -1.51 -24.53 -14.21
C GLU A 47 -0.62 -23.50 -13.50
N ASP A 48 0.44 -23.97 -12.83
CA ASP A 48 1.35 -23.09 -12.10
C ASP A 48 2.11 -22.14 -13.02
N LEU A 49 2.49 -22.60 -14.22
CA LEU A 49 3.15 -21.75 -15.22
C LEU A 49 2.21 -20.65 -15.72
N LEU A 50 0.98 -20.99 -16.10
CA LEU A 50 -0.03 -20.05 -16.61
C LEU A 50 -0.57 -19.09 -15.53
N ASN A 51 -0.23 -19.34 -14.26
CA ASN A 51 -0.43 -18.40 -13.16
C ASN A 51 0.70 -17.37 -13.03
N VAL A 52 1.77 -17.48 -13.82
CA VAL A 52 2.93 -16.57 -13.82
C VAL A 52 3.14 -15.91 -15.18
N VAL A 53 2.78 -16.59 -16.28
CA VAL A 53 2.98 -16.08 -17.64
C VAL A 53 1.71 -16.15 -18.48
N MET A 54 1.61 -15.22 -19.44
CA MET A 54 0.57 -15.20 -20.46
C MET A 54 1.19 -15.56 -21.82
N PRO A 55 0.80 -16.70 -22.44
CA PRO A 55 1.25 -17.05 -23.78
C PRO A 55 0.74 -16.05 -24.81
N LEU A 56 1.53 -15.79 -25.86
CA LEU A 56 1.19 -14.85 -26.92
C LEU A 56 1.07 -15.55 -28.29
N LYS A 57 0.18 -15.07 -29.15
CA LYS A 57 0.07 -15.44 -30.56
C LYS A 57 0.03 -14.16 -31.38
N ALA A 58 1.06 -13.94 -32.19
CA ALA A 58 1.21 -12.72 -33.01
C ALA A 58 1.13 -11.41 -32.20
N GLY A 59 1.53 -11.45 -30.91
CA GLY A 59 1.48 -10.29 -30.02
C GLY A 59 0.19 -10.17 -29.20
N GLU A 60 -0.82 -11.01 -29.46
CA GLU A 60 -2.07 -11.05 -28.70
C GLU A 60 -2.04 -12.15 -27.63
N ASP A 61 -2.72 -11.90 -26.52
CA ASP A 61 -2.82 -12.84 -25.40
C ASP A 61 -3.60 -14.11 -25.78
N VAL A 62 -3.06 -15.26 -25.38
CA VAL A 62 -3.66 -16.57 -25.61
C VAL A 62 -4.09 -17.19 -24.29
N LYS A 63 -5.39 -17.37 -24.16
CA LYS A 63 -6.00 -18.06 -23.01
C LYS A 63 -5.92 -19.56 -23.25
N VAL A 64 -5.06 -20.23 -22.48
CA VAL A 64 -4.88 -21.67 -22.53
C VAL A 64 -5.78 -22.32 -21.46
N ASP A 65 -6.73 -23.13 -21.91
CA ASP A 65 -7.69 -23.86 -21.07
C ASP A 65 -7.41 -25.36 -20.99
N GLY A 66 -6.66 -25.91 -21.96
CA GLY A 66 -6.37 -27.32 -22.06
C GLY A 66 -5.13 -27.67 -22.89
N PHE A 67 -4.75 -28.95 -22.84
CA PHE A 67 -3.65 -29.52 -23.62
C PHE A 67 -4.00 -30.90 -24.18
N ARG A 68 -3.23 -31.35 -25.18
CA ARG A 68 -3.32 -32.70 -25.76
C ARG A 68 -1.93 -33.31 -25.86
N TRP A 69 -1.85 -34.63 -25.76
CA TRP A 69 -0.60 -35.33 -26.07
C TRP A 69 -0.38 -35.37 -27.57
N LEU A 70 0.87 -35.21 -28.02
CA LEU A 70 1.20 -35.35 -29.44
C LEU A 70 0.88 -36.76 -29.98
N THR A 71 0.94 -37.76 -29.10
CA THR A 71 0.64 -39.16 -29.39
C THR A 71 -0.84 -39.52 -29.28
N ASP A 72 -1.66 -38.66 -28.65
CA ASP A 72 -3.09 -38.87 -28.43
C ASP A 72 -3.85 -37.58 -28.78
N LYS A 73 -4.33 -37.54 -30.03
CA LYS A 73 -4.99 -36.37 -30.61
C LYS A 73 -6.47 -36.27 -30.25
N GLU A 74 -7.05 -37.35 -29.75
CA GLU A 74 -8.49 -37.47 -29.48
C GLU A 74 -8.83 -36.93 -28.09
N ASN A 75 -7.94 -37.12 -27.11
CA ASN A 75 -8.17 -36.65 -25.74
C ASN A 75 -7.65 -35.23 -25.51
N THR A 76 -8.50 -34.39 -24.95
CA THR A 76 -8.14 -33.05 -24.45
C THR A 76 -8.27 -33.02 -22.95
N TYR A 77 -7.22 -32.53 -22.27
CA TYR A 77 -7.15 -32.40 -20.82
C TYR A 77 -7.24 -30.94 -20.46
N GLN A 78 -8.22 -30.58 -19.62
CA GLN A 78 -8.31 -29.24 -19.05
C GLN A 78 -7.17 -28.97 -18.08
N VAL A 79 -6.62 -27.77 -18.13
CA VAL A 79 -5.60 -27.27 -17.19
C VAL A 79 -6.26 -26.81 -15.89
N PHE A 80 -7.36 -26.06 -16.01
CA PHE A 80 -8.15 -25.48 -14.91
C PHE A 80 -9.55 -26.12 -14.84
N PRO A 81 -9.67 -27.38 -14.40
CA PRO A 81 -10.97 -28.03 -14.28
C PRO A 81 -11.79 -27.42 -13.13
N GLU A 82 -13.12 -27.44 -13.28
CA GLU A 82 -14.04 -27.05 -12.21
C GLU A 82 -13.77 -27.92 -10.97
N THR A 83 -13.15 -27.32 -9.96
CA THR A 83 -12.92 -27.92 -8.65
C THR A 83 -13.50 -26.98 -7.60
N ASP A 84 -13.97 -27.54 -6.48
CA ASP A 84 -14.36 -26.73 -5.32
C ASP A 84 -13.14 -25.87 -4.91
N SER A 85 -13.20 -24.59 -5.27
CA SER A 85 -12.08 -23.64 -5.36
C SER A 85 -11.60 -23.16 -3.98
N ASN A 86 -11.12 -24.10 -3.17
CA ASN A 86 -10.44 -23.82 -1.90
C ASN A 86 -8.93 -24.09 -1.98
N SER A 87 -8.32 -24.01 -3.18
CA SER A 87 -6.87 -24.14 -3.31
C SER A 87 -6.19 -22.94 -2.65
N ARG A 88 -5.56 -23.19 -1.50
CA ARG A 88 -4.83 -22.17 -0.74
C ARG A 88 -3.51 -21.87 -1.45
N SER A 89 -3.36 -20.64 -1.91
CA SER A 89 -2.06 -20.13 -2.39
C SER A 89 -1.11 -19.94 -1.20
N SER A 90 0.18 -20.18 -1.40
CA SER A 90 1.17 -19.96 -0.34
C SER A 90 1.42 -18.46 -0.13
N LYS A 91 1.83 -18.05 1.07
CA LYS A 91 2.17 -16.65 1.37
C LYS A 91 3.24 -16.09 0.42
N THR A 92 4.13 -16.96 -0.06
CA THR A 92 5.21 -16.64 -1.00
C THR A 92 4.69 -16.29 -2.39
N ALA A 93 3.57 -16.89 -2.81
CA ALA A 93 2.99 -16.68 -4.13
C ALA A 93 2.55 -15.23 -4.36
N PHE A 94 2.30 -14.47 -3.30
CA PHE A 94 1.93 -13.07 -3.40
C PHE A 94 3.06 -12.19 -3.96
N TYR A 95 4.25 -12.26 -3.35
CA TYR A 95 5.35 -11.34 -3.63
C TYR A 95 6.35 -11.90 -4.64
N GLU A 96 6.52 -13.23 -4.67
CA GLU A 96 7.43 -13.89 -5.59
C GLU A 96 6.89 -15.27 -6.01
N PRO A 97 5.90 -15.31 -6.93
CA PRO A 97 5.26 -16.52 -7.38
C PRO A 97 6.21 -17.47 -8.11
N ARG A 98 7.38 -17.02 -8.58
CA ARG A 98 8.38 -17.94 -9.15
C ARG A 98 8.92 -18.90 -8.10
N ILE A 99 8.98 -18.49 -6.83
CA ILE A 99 9.41 -19.38 -5.74
C ILE A 99 8.33 -20.43 -5.45
N ASP A 100 7.05 -20.03 -5.47
CA ASP A 100 5.93 -20.97 -5.34
C ASP A 100 5.86 -21.96 -6.51
N LEU A 101 6.09 -21.48 -7.74
CA LEU A 101 6.25 -22.31 -8.92
C LEU A 101 7.38 -23.33 -8.72
N ILE A 102 8.59 -22.91 -8.34
CA ILE A 102 9.71 -23.83 -8.09
C ILE A 102 9.36 -24.86 -7.02
N LYS A 103 8.71 -24.44 -5.93
CA LYS A 103 8.25 -25.31 -4.86
C LYS A 103 7.32 -26.40 -5.41
N LYS A 104 6.23 -26.01 -6.07
CA LYS A 104 5.23 -26.95 -6.59
C LYS A 104 5.77 -27.85 -7.69
N LEU A 105 6.64 -27.33 -8.57
CA LEU A 105 7.36 -28.14 -9.56
C LEU A 105 8.20 -29.21 -8.89
N THR A 106 8.95 -28.84 -7.84
CA THR A 106 9.80 -29.77 -7.10
C THR A 106 8.98 -30.82 -6.35
N GLU A 107 7.91 -30.42 -5.66
CA GLU A 107 6.98 -31.35 -5.00
C GLU A 107 6.34 -32.32 -6.00
N SER A 108 5.90 -31.82 -7.15
CA SER A 108 5.31 -32.63 -8.21
C SER A 108 6.30 -33.64 -8.79
N LEU A 109 7.57 -33.24 -8.96
CA LEU A 109 8.65 -34.15 -9.38
C LEU A 109 8.94 -35.22 -8.31
N LEU A 110 9.03 -34.83 -7.04
CA LEU A 110 9.29 -35.75 -5.92
C LEU A 110 8.17 -36.79 -5.73
N SER A 111 6.96 -36.54 -6.28
CA SER A 111 5.89 -37.54 -6.31
C SER A 111 6.16 -38.72 -7.28
N LEU A 112 7.09 -38.54 -8.23
CA LEU A 112 7.44 -39.51 -9.27
C LEU A 112 8.84 -40.10 -9.11
N VAL A 113 9.80 -39.32 -8.60
CA VAL A 113 11.21 -39.70 -8.54
C VAL A 113 11.76 -39.59 -7.11
N LYS A 114 12.85 -40.32 -6.86
CA LYS A 114 13.67 -40.20 -5.64
C LYS A 114 14.99 -39.55 -6.02
N PHE A 115 15.46 -38.60 -5.21
CA PHE A 115 16.77 -38.01 -5.39
C PHE A 115 17.84 -38.88 -4.72
N GLU A 116 19.04 -38.90 -5.28
CA GLU A 116 20.17 -39.66 -4.76
C GLU A 116 21.39 -38.78 -4.52
N GLN A 117 22.13 -39.09 -3.46
CA GLN A 117 23.48 -38.58 -3.20
C GLN A 117 24.39 -39.78 -2.99
N ASP A 118 25.46 -39.87 -3.77
CA ASP A 118 26.44 -40.97 -3.71
C ASP A 118 25.79 -42.38 -3.82
N GLY A 119 24.75 -42.50 -4.67
CA GLY A 119 24.00 -43.74 -4.89
C GLY A 119 23.04 -44.13 -3.78
N GLN A 120 22.82 -43.26 -2.79
CA GLN A 120 21.83 -43.46 -1.73
C GLN A 120 20.67 -42.48 -1.89
N THR A 121 19.44 -42.97 -1.69
CA THR A 121 18.26 -42.11 -1.69
C THR A 121 18.35 -41.07 -0.57
N VAL A 122 18.08 -39.80 -0.90
CA VAL A 122 18.00 -38.69 0.05
C VAL A 122 16.59 -38.13 0.07
N LYS A 123 16.09 -37.85 1.28
CA LYS A 123 14.84 -37.09 1.48
C LYS A 123 15.20 -35.60 1.45
N VAL A 124 14.65 -34.88 0.48
CA VAL A 124 14.74 -33.42 0.42
C VAL A 124 13.48 -32.82 1.03
N ASP A 125 13.66 -31.89 1.96
CA ASP A 125 12.61 -31.21 2.73
C ASP A 125 12.56 -29.70 2.45
N GLY A 126 13.44 -29.18 1.62
CA GLY A 126 13.46 -27.77 1.25
C GLY A 126 14.44 -27.41 0.15
N PHE A 127 14.42 -26.16 -0.25
CA PHE A 127 15.41 -25.56 -1.14
C PHE A 127 15.78 -24.15 -0.68
N ARG A 128 16.94 -23.66 -1.12
CA ARG A 128 17.39 -22.30 -0.87
C ARG A 128 17.70 -21.57 -2.17
N LEU A 129 17.61 -20.26 -2.15
CA LEU A 129 18.04 -19.42 -3.27
C LEU A 129 19.58 -19.44 -3.36
N LYS A 130 20.12 -19.65 -4.56
CA LYS A 130 21.58 -19.76 -4.76
C LYS A 130 22.26 -18.41 -4.84
N ASN A 131 21.87 -17.60 -5.83
CA ASN A 131 22.43 -16.28 -6.11
C ASN A 131 21.32 -15.24 -5.96
N LEU A 132 21.38 -14.41 -4.92
CA LEU A 132 20.32 -13.43 -4.61
C LEU A 132 20.23 -12.30 -5.64
N GLN A 133 21.28 -12.07 -6.42
CA GLN A 133 21.26 -11.10 -7.52
C GLN A 133 20.19 -11.43 -8.59
N ASP A 134 19.87 -12.72 -8.77
CA ASP A 134 18.87 -13.18 -9.73
C ASP A 134 17.42 -12.95 -9.24
N TRP A 135 17.28 -12.55 -7.97
CA TRP A 135 16.00 -12.35 -7.27
C TRP A 135 15.72 -10.87 -6.97
N LEU A 136 16.50 -9.97 -7.56
CA LEU A 136 16.19 -8.55 -7.51
C LEU A 136 14.94 -8.25 -8.35
N VAL A 137 14.04 -7.46 -7.76
CA VAL A 137 12.82 -6.97 -8.40
C VAL A 137 12.91 -5.45 -8.56
N PRO A 138 12.12 -4.85 -9.48
CA PRO A 138 11.95 -3.40 -9.53
C PRO A 138 11.55 -2.85 -8.16
N SER A 139 12.16 -1.74 -7.76
CA SER A 139 11.97 -1.10 -6.46
C SER A 139 11.87 0.40 -6.64
N ALA A 140 11.13 1.07 -5.76
CA ALA A 140 11.07 2.52 -5.71
C ALA A 140 12.35 3.13 -5.08
N GLY A 141 13.23 2.28 -4.56
CA GLY A 141 14.41 2.69 -3.78
C GLY A 141 14.02 3.28 -2.43
N ASP A 142 12.81 2.99 -1.93
CA ASP A 142 12.34 3.51 -0.64
C ASP A 142 13.05 2.77 0.51
N PRO A 143 13.74 3.49 1.41
CA PRO A 143 14.44 2.87 2.55
C PRO A 143 13.54 1.99 3.44
N ARG A 144 12.22 2.24 3.45
CA ARG A 144 11.23 1.42 4.17
C ARG A 144 11.23 -0.04 3.74
N GLU A 145 11.56 -0.34 2.48
CA GLU A 145 11.70 -1.70 1.95
C GLU A 145 12.78 -2.52 2.69
N VAL A 146 13.61 -1.87 3.51
CA VAL A 146 14.65 -2.52 4.30
C VAL A 146 14.40 -2.36 5.80
N PHE A 147 14.22 -1.15 6.31
CA PHE A 147 14.14 -0.97 7.76
C PHE A 147 12.81 -1.40 8.36
N GLU A 148 11.70 -1.49 7.61
CA GLU A 148 10.41 -1.95 8.17
C GLU A 148 10.45 -3.40 8.67
N TYR A 149 11.45 -4.19 8.25
CA TYR A 149 11.71 -5.52 8.78
C TYR A 149 12.07 -5.54 10.26
N THR A 150 12.45 -4.40 10.84
CA THR A 150 12.63 -4.26 12.29
C THR A 150 11.30 -4.24 13.04
N GLY A 151 10.19 -3.93 12.37
CA GLY A 151 8.85 -3.79 12.94
C GLY A 151 8.13 -5.12 13.14
N ARG A 152 8.71 -6.07 13.88
CA ARG A 152 8.08 -7.38 14.15
C ARG A 152 7.43 -7.48 15.52
N ARG A 153 7.74 -6.55 16.41
CA ARG A 153 7.28 -6.51 17.81
C ARG A 153 6.58 -5.18 18.07
N CYS A 154 5.69 -5.18 19.07
CA CYS A 154 5.03 -3.95 19.54
C CYS A 154 4.90 -3.94 21.05
N THR A 155 5.40 -2.88 21.68
CA THR A 155 5.24 -2.62 23.11
C THR A 155 3.82 -2.19 23.48
N CYS A 156 3.07 -1.64 22.53
CA CYS A 156 1.67 -1.23 22.73
C CYS A 156 0.70 -2.36 22.37
N ASP A 157 -0.45 -2.38 23.05
CA ASP A 157 -1.55 -3.32 22.79
C ASP A 157 -2.85 -2.55 22.49
N CYS A 158 -2.82 -1.73 21.45
CA CYS A 158 -3.90 -0.79 21.13
C CYS A 158 -5.25 -1.48 20.91
N VAL A 159 -6.31 -0.89 21.47
CA VAL A 159 -7.70 -1.40 21.38
C VAL A 159 -8.32 -1.24 19.99
N PHE A 160 -7.60 -0.62 19.05
CA PHE A 160 -8.00 -0.38 17.66
C PHE A 160 -6.92 -0.84 16.66
N CYS A 161 -5.94 -1.65 17.12
CA CYS A 161 -4.82 -2.07 16.28
C CYS A 161 -5.33 -2.88 15.08
N CYS A 162 -5.02 -2.44 13.86
CA CYS A 162 -5.39 -3.13 12.63
C CYS A 162 -4.80 -4.54 12.56
N ASN A 163 -3.60 -4.77 13.13
CA ASN A 163 -2.95 -6.08 13.13
C ASN A 163 -3.76 -7.16 13.88
N LYS A 164 -4.62 -6.77 14.83
CA LYS A 164 -5.55 -7.69 15.52
C LYS A 164 -6.72 -8.14 14.65
N GLY A 165 -7.03 -7.38 13.61
CA GLY A 165 -8.14 -7.63 12.70
C GLY A 165 -7.75 -8.34 11.41
N ASN A 166 -6.50 -8.79 11.26
CA ASN A 166 -6.09 -9.45 10.02
C ASN A 166 -6.70 -10.85 9.89
N PRO A 167 -7.36 -11.16 8.75
CA PRO A 167 -7.81 -12.52 8.46
C PRO A 167 -6.62 -13.52 8.51
N PRO A 168 -6.84 -14.77 8.96
CA PRO A 168 -5.77 -15.79 8.99
C PRO A 168 -5.14 -16.10 7.63
N LEU A 169 -5.90 -15.86 6.55
CA LEU A 169 -5.50 -16.13 5.18
C LEU A 169 -4.71 -14.98 4.53
N VAL A 170 -4.68 -13.78 5.15
CA VAL A 170 -3.77 -12.75 4.66
C VAL A 170 -2.34 -13.28 4.83
N ALA A 171 -1.51 -13.07 3.81
CA ALA A 171 -0.11 -13.45 3.81
C ALA A 171 0.72 -12.60 4.79
N VAL A 172 0.36 -12.59 6.07
CA VAL A 172 1.10 -11.92 7.13
C VAL A 172 2.22 -12.83 7.61
N GLY A 173 3.46 -12.32 7.56
CA GLY A 173 4.61 -12.92 8.22
C GLY A 173 4.45 -12.94 9.75
N ASN A 174 3.76 -13.94 10.28
CA ASN A 174 3.63 -14.18 11.73
C ASN A 174 4.75 -15.07 12.30
N ASN A 175 5.96 -15.03 11.73
CA ASN A 175 7.11 -15.72 12.35
C ASN A 175 7.73 -14.81 13.42
N LEU A 176 6.99 -14.67 14.54
CA LEU A 176 7.47 -14.03 15.78
C LEU A 176 8.55 -14.87 16.49
N ASP A 177 8.78 -16.11 16.05
CA ASP A 177 9.74 -17.03 16.66
C ASP A 177 11.19 -16.77 16.26
N ARG A 178 11.46 -15.76 15.41
CA ARG A 178 12.82 -15.39 15.01
C ARG A 178 13.48 -14.53 16.07
N THR A 179 14.78 -14.76 16.27
CA THR A 179 15.60 -13.92 17.13
C THR A 179 15.86 -12.56 16.47
N ALA A 180 16.18 -11.54 17.26
CA ALA A 180 16.52 -10.22 16.73
C ALA A 180 17.79 -10.26 15.88
N GLU A 181 18.72 -11.18 16.21
CA GLU A 181 19.94 -11.45 15.47
C GLU A 181 19.64 -12.07 14.10
N ASP A 182 18.76 -13.07 14.02
CA ASP A 182 18.35 -13.67 12.73
C ASP A 182 17.62 -12.66 11.83
N GLU A 183 16.85 -11.75 12.42
CA GLU A 183 16.19 -10.66 11.71
C GLU A 183 17.21 -9.65 11.20
N PHE A 184 18.18 -9.28 12.04
CA PHE A 184 19.26 -8.37 11.68
C PHE A 184 20.12 -8.90 10.53
N GLU A 185 20.47 -10.20 10.52
CA GLU A 185 21.23 -10.80 9.41
C GLU A 185 20.47 -10.76 8.07
N GLU A 186 19.15 -10.96 8.08
CA GLU A 186 18.32 -10.76 6.89
C GLU A 186 18.34 -9.29 6.45
N ILE A 187 18.17 -8.35 7.39
CA ILE A 187 18.18 -6.90 7.09
C ILE A 187 19.52 -6.49 6.50
N MET A 188 20.64 -6.94 7.06
CA MET A 188 21.98 -6.66 6.52
C MET A 188 22.14 -7.23 5.11
N THR A 189 21.58 -8.41 4.84
CA THR A 189 21.53 -8.97 3.49
C THR A 189 20.71 -8.07 2.57
N ARG A 190 19.52 -7.62 2.99
CA ARG A 190 18.70 -6.69 2.21
C ARG A 190 19.42 -5.38 1.91
N ILE A 191 20.13 -4.78 2.87
CA ILE A 191 20.96 -3.58 2.65
C ILE A 191 22.03 -3.84 1.59
N ARG A 192 22.72 -5.00 1.62
CA ARG A 192 23.74 -5.34 0.60
C ARG A 192 23.15 -5.38 -0.81
N TYR A 193 21.91 -5.85 -0.95
CA TYR A 193 21.18 -5.99 -2.20
C TYR A 193 20.18 -4.85 -2.45
N PHE A 194 20.41 -3.67 -1.84
CA PHE A 194 19.60 -2.46 -2.02
C PHE A 194 20.38 -1.35 -2.74
N PRO A 195 20.65 -1.48 -4.05
CA PRO A 195 21.17 -0.39 -4.86
C PRO A 195 20.04 0.63 -5.11
N SER A 196 19.79 1.52 -4.15
CA SER A 196 18.68 2.50 -4.17
C SER A 196 18.59 3.27 -5.50
N GLU A 197 19.72 3.72 -6.05
CA GLU A 197 19.80 4.45 -7.33
C GLU A 197 19.50 3.58 -8.56
N ALA A 198 19.71 2.26 -8.47
CA ALA A 198 19.46 1.34 -9.57
C ALA A 198 17.99 0.89 -9.66
N GLY A 199 17.14 1.34 -8.74
CA GLY A 199 15.70 1.01 -8.72
C GLY A 199 15.44 -0.49 -8.56
N LYS A 200 16.29 -1.18 -7.76
CA LYS A 200 16.19 -2.62 -7.51
C LYS A 200 16.39 -2.94 -6.04
N ALA A 201 15.66 -3.93 -5.56
CA ALA A 201 15.80 -4.49 -4.22
C ALA A 201 15.52 -6.00 -4.26
N LEU A 202 15.80 -6.72 -3.18
CA LEU A 202 15.25 -8.07 -3.00
C LEU A 202 13.72 -8.00 -2.92
N PHE A 203 13.05 -9.04 -3.39
CA PHE A 203 11.60 -9.16 -3.29
C PHE A 203 11.11 -8.84 -1.85
N PRO A 204 9.96 -8.15 -1.74
CA PRO A 204 9.39 -7.84 -0.43
C PRO A 204 8.94 -9.14 0.24
N GLY A 205 9.03 -9.17 1.56
CA GLY A 205 8.46 -10.20 2.40
C GLY A 205 7.26 -9.57 3.05
N LEU A 206 6.06 -10.09 2.78
CA LEU A 206 4.87 -9.57 3.43
C LEU A 206 4.92 -9.86 4.94
N GLY A 207 4.81 -8.80 5.73
CA GLY A 207 4.72 -8.84 7.18
C GLY A 207 3.85 -7.69 7.66
N CYS A 208 3.18 -7.88 8.79
CA CYS A 208 2.64 -6.74 9.52
C CYS A 208 3.81 -5.97 10.08
N VAL A 209 3.95 -4.71 9.67
CA VAL A 209 4.85 -3.78 10.32
C VAL A 209 4.16 -3.36 11.62
N TYR A 210 4.80 -3.70 12.74
CA TYR A 210 4.43 -3.31 14.09
C TYR A 210 5.21 -2.03 14.48
N GLU A 211 6.02 -2.07 15.55
CA GLU A 211 6.81 -0.94 16.01
C GLU A 211 8.28 -1.10 15.60
N VAL A 212 8.72 -0.32 14.61
CA VAL A 212 10.09 -0.40 14.09
C VAL A 212 11.13 0.04 15.12
N THR A 213 10.79 0.97 16.02
CA THR A 213 11.72 1.54 17.01
C THR A 213 12.01 0.63 18.20
N GLU A 214 11.24 -0.46 18.37
CA GLU A 214 11.43 -1.44 19.45
C GLU A 214 12.59 -2.40 19.18
N HIS A 215 12.98 -2.57 17.92
CA HIS A 215 14.04 -3.51 17.56
C HIS A 215 15.41 -3.05 18.10
N PRO A 216 16.19 -3.93 18.74
CA PRO A 216 17.45 -3.53 19.38
C PRO A 216 18.46 -2.92 18.40
N TYR A 217 18.48 -3.40 17.16
CA TYR A 217 19.36 -2.91 16.09
C TYR A 217 18.76 -1.81 15.22
N PHE A 218 17.61 -1.22 15.59
CA PHE A 218 16.92 -0.23 14.76
C PHE A 218 17.83 0.94 14.35
N MET A 219 18.54 1.53 15.31
CA MET A 219 19.44 2.67 15.02
C MET A 219 20.63 2.27 14.15
N ASP A 220 21.20 1.07 14.36
CA ASP A 220 22.32 0.56 13.57
C ASP A 220 21.89 0.34 12.11
N VAL A 221 20.70 -0.24 11.90
CA VAL A 221 20.11 -0.42 10.57
C VAL A 221 19.96 0.92 9.86
N LEU A 222 19.42 1.95 10.52
CA LEU A 222 19.27 3.26 9.89
C LEU A 222 20.60 3.94 9.55
N HIS A 223 21.62 3.82 10.42
CA HIS A 223 22.96 4.37 10.16
C HIS A 223 23.58 3.72 8.92
N ILE A 224 23.59 2.39 8.87
CA ILE A 224 24.16 1.64 7.75
C ILE A 224 23.37 1.92 6.46
N LEU A 225 22.04 1.99 6.55
CA LEU A 225 21.19 2.28 5.39
C LEU A 225 21.39 3.70 4.87
N ARG A 226 21.65 4.69 5.74
CA ARG A 226 21.90 6.09 5.34
C ARG A 226 23.15 6.20 4.47
N GLU A 227 24.16 5.34 4.66
CA GLU A 227 25.33 5.28 3.79
C GLU A 227 24.99 4.81 2.35
N LYS A 228 23.82 4.21 2.14
CA LYS A 228 23.35 3.67 0.84
C LYS A 228 22.32 4.55 0.14
N THR A 229 21.72 5.52 0.83
CA THR A 229 20.62 6.31 0.27
C THR A 229 20.50 7.67 0.93
N SER A 230 20.31 8.70 0.10
CA SER A 230 19.92 10.04 0.52
C SER A 230 18.40 10.21 0.61
N GLN A 231 17.60 9.19 0.23
CA GLN A 231 16.15 9.29 0.30
C GLN A 231 15.68 9.48 1.75
N PRO A 232 14.58 10.20 1.97
CA PRO A 232 14.08 10.44 3.31
C PRO A 232 13.67 9.19 4.09
N PHE A 233 13.99 9.17 5.38
CA PHE A 233 13.48 8.15 6.30
C PHE A 233 12.12 8.59 6.83
N ARG A 234 11.06 7.95 6.32
CA ARG A 234 9.67 8.15 6.77
C ARG A 234 9.30 7.03 7.74
N ILE A 235 9.35 7.33 9.05
CA ILE A 235 9.22 6.32 10.11
C ILE A 235 7.86 6.45 10.78
N THR A 236 7.08 5.36 10.79
CA THR A 236 5.85 5.26 11.58
C THR A 236 6.17 4.65 12.95
N THR A 237 5.73 5.30 14.02
CA THR A 237 6.00 4.84 15.39
C THR A 237 4.88 5.22 16.35
N ASN A 238 4.61 4.39 17.36
CA ASN A 238 3.82 4.69 18.54
C ASN A 238 4.55 5.62 19.53
N GLY A 239 5.86 5.75 19.35
CA GLY A 239 6.76 6.65 20.04
C GLY A 239 7.16 6.24 21.47
N CYS A 240 6.85 5.02 21.92
CA CYS A 240 7.27 4.51 23.23
C CYS A 240 8.80 4.56 23.45
N TYR A 241 9.59 4.55 22.37
CA TYR A 241 11.05 4.61 22.40
C TYR A 241 11.63 5.97 21.97
N LEU A 242 10.81 7.00 21.77
CA LEU A 242 11.28 8.35 21.42
C LEU A 242 11.80 9.11 22.65
N SER A 243 12.81 8.56 23.30
CA SER A 243 13.55 9.23 24.37
C SER A 243 14.36 10.42 23.82
N PRO A 244 14.79 11.37 24.67
CA PRO A 244 15.66 12.46 24.22
C PRO A 244 16.93 11.99 23.49
N GLU A 245 17.52 10.87 23.93
CA GLU A 245 18.70 10.29 23.31
C GLU A 245 18.40 9.75 21.91
N ILE A 246 17.30 9.00 21.75
CA ILE A 246 16.90 8.45 20.45
C ILE A 246 16.55 9.57 19.49
N ILE A 247 15.81 10.59 19.93
CA ILE A 247 15.48 11.76 19.10
C ILE A 247 16.76 12.48 18.63
N ALA A 248 17.76 12.65 19.50
CA ALA A 248 19.03 13.26 19.12
C ALA A 248 19.76 12.42 18.05
N LYS A 249 19.82 11.10 18.21
CA LYS A 249 20.40 10.19 17.21
C LYS A 249 19.62 10.18 15.88
N LEU A 250 18.30 10.31 15.92
CA LEU A 250 17.47 10.41 14.72
C LEU A 250 17.74 11.73 13.96
N ALA A 251 17.99 12.84 14.67
CA ALA A 251 18.34 14.12 14.06
C ALA A 251 19.67 14.06 13.27
N GLU A 252 20.59 13.19 13.67
CA GLU A 252 21.86 12.97 12.93
C GLU A 252 21.66 12.27 11.57
N LEU A 253 20.47 11.70 11.32
CA LEU A 253 20.14 10.90 10.13
C LEU A 253 19.25 11.64 9.12
N GLU A 254 19.21 12.97 9.17
CA GLU A 254 18.48 13.80 8.22
C GLU A 254 18.76 13.41 6.75
N PRO A 255 17.74 13.45 5.85
CA PRO A 255 16.37 13.86 6.10
C PRO A 255 15.49 12.76 6.73
N ILE A 256 14.77 13.12 7.80
CA ILE A 256 13.90 12.22 8.57
C ILE A 256 12.53 12.85 8.82
N TYR A 257 11.48 12.02 8.83
CA TYR A 257 10.12 12.43 9.13
C TYR A 257 9.39 11.33 9.91
N LEU A 258 8.67 11.74 10.96
CA LEU A 258 7.95 10.79 11.81
C LEU A 258 6.43 10.87 11.61
N TYR A 259 5.80 9.72 11.41
CA TYR A 259 4.37 9.54 11.62
C TYR A 259 4.17 9.03 13.05
N LEU A 260 3.95 9.96 13.98
CA LEU A 260 3.81 9.65 15.40
C LEU A 260 2.34 9.32 15.70
N SER A 261 2.07 8.04 15.97
CA SER A 261 0.77 7.52 16.42
C SER A 261 0.48 7.91 17.87
N LEU A 262 0.31 9.21 18.11
CA LEU A 262 0.07 9.78 19.44
C LEU A 262 -1.28 9.32 20.01
N ASN A 263 -2.33 9.35 19.19
CA ASN A 263 -3.73 8.99 19.48
C ASN A 263 -4.43 9.73 20.63
N SER A 264 -3.72 10.20 21.65
CA SER A 264 -4.22 10.98 22.78
C SER A 264 -3.06 11.71 23.46
N SER A 265 -3.19 13.02 23.67
CA SER A 265 -2.25 13.78 24.51
C SER A 265 -2.50 13.62 26.02
N SER A 266 -3.56 12.90 26.41
CA SER A 266 -3.85 12.52 27.80
C SER A 266 -3.16 11.22 28.15
N ALA A 267 -2.27 11.22 29.16
CA ALA A 267 -1.60 10.00 29.62
C ALA A 267 -2.61 8.93 30.08
N MET A 268 -3.66 9.34 30.80
CA MET A 268 -4.71 8.42 31.26
C MET A 268 -5.45 7.77 30.09
N ARG A 269 -5.89 8.55 29.11
CA ARG A 269 -6.65 8.02 27.98
C ARG A 269 -5.76 7.23 27.02
N ARG A 270 -4.52 7.63 26.82
CA ARG A 270 -3.53 6.87 26.06
C ARG A 270 -3.25 5.50 26.67
N ARG A 271 -3.11 5.37 28.01
CA ARG A 271 -3.05 4.05 28.67
C ARG A 271 -4.29 3.21 28.36
N LYS A 272 -5.47 3.82 28.33
CA LYS A 272 -6.72 3.10 28.05
C LYS A 272 -6.83 2.63 26.60
N LEU A 273 -6.41 3.47 25.65
CA LEU A 273 -6.53 3.25 24.22
C LEU A 273 -5.39 2.38 23.67
N MET A 274 -4.15 2.67 24.03
CA MET A 274 -2.97 2.02 23.47
C MET A 274 -2.38 0.95 24.39
N ARG A 275 -2.82 0.89 25.66
CA ARG A 275 -2.17 0.10 26.74
C ARG A 275 -0.68 0.40 26.86
N ASP A 276 -0.33 1.64 26.55
CA ASP A 276 1.03 2.15 26.62
C ASP A 276 1.52 2.13 28.08
N PRO A 277 2.65 1.46 28.37
CA PRO A 277 3.20 1.39 29.72
C PRO A 277 3.78 2.73 30.20
N ALA A 278 4.23 3.61 29.30
CA ALA A 278 4.85 4.90 29.60
C ALA A 278 4.39 6.02 28.64
N PRO A 279 3.10 6.41 28.66
CA PRO A 279 2.54 7.41 27.74
C PRO A 279 3.28 8.74 27.70
N GLU A 280 3.88 9.12 28.83
CA GLU A 280 4.60 10.37 29.03
C GLU A 280 5.78 10.51 28.07
N VAL A 281 6.40 9.40 27.64
CA VAL A 281 7.55 9.42 26.71
C VAL A 281 7.12 9.99 25.37
N ALA A 282 6.11 9.40 24.71
CA ALA A 282 5.73 9.90 23.40
C ALA A 282 4.83 11.14 23.42
N ILE A 283 4.13 11.43 24.53
CA ILE A 283 3.53 12.76 24.71
C ILE A 283 4.65 13.82 24.79
N GLY A 284 5.68 13.56 25.60
CA GLY A 284 6.85 14.43 25.75
C GLY A 284 7.75 14.52 24.52
N ALA A 285 7.61 13.64 23.53
CA ALA A 285 8.41 13.65 22.32
C ALA A 285 8.12 14.87 21.43
N LEU A 286 6.89 15.37 21.35
CA LEU A 286 6.52 16.47 20.44
C LEU A 286 7.38 17.75 20.63
N PRO A 287 7.54 18.29 21.85
CA PRO A 287 8.44 19.44 22.05
C PRO A 287 9.91 19.13 21.74
N LEU A 288 10.36 17.89 21.96
CA LEU A 288 11.75 17.47 21.66
C LEU A 288 12.00 17.38 20.16
N LEU A 289 11.05 16.81 19.40
CA LEU A 289 11.09 16.76 17.94
C LEU A 289 11.16 18.17 17.34
N ARG A 290 10.32 19.09 17.85
CA ARG A 290 10.38 20.51 17.48
C ARG A 290 11.73 21.14 17.79
N GLN A 291 12.28 20.87 18.98
CA GLN A 291 13.59 21.42 19.38
C GLN A 291 14.72 20.96 18.46
N GLN A 292 14.67 19.70 18.00
CA GLN A 292 15.61 19.13 17.05
C GLN A 292 15.22 19.36 15.58
N THR A 293 14.21 20.20 15.32
CA THR A 293 13.71 20.52 13.97
C THR A 293 13.31 19.31 13.12
N ILE A 294 12.96 18.18 13.73
CA ILE A 294 12.47 17.00 13.03
C ILE A 294 10.99 17.22 12.67
N PRO A 295 10.62 17.23 11.38
CA PRO A 295 9.22 17.34 10.97
C PRO A 295 8.46 16.05 11.31
N TYR A 296 7.21 16.18 11.78
CA TYR A 296 6.40 15.03 12.16
C TYR A 296 4.89 15.27 11.97
N ALA A 297 4.20 14.22 11.51
CA ALA A 297 2.75 14.12 11.56
C ALA A 297 2.30 13.59 12.92
N THR A 298 1.27 14.21 13.49
CA THR A 298 0.54 13.64 14.64
C THR A 298 -0.62 12.80 14.12
N VAL A 299 -0.55 11.48 14.30
CA VAL A 299 -1.57 10.54 13.84
C VAL A 299 -2.51 10.17 14.99
N ILE A 300 -3.81 10.26 14.73
CA ILE A 300 -4.89 10.04 15.70
C ILE A 300 -5.95 9.13 15.10
N VAL A 301 -6.26 8.03 15.79
CA VAL A 301 -7.49 7.25 15.56
C VAL A 301 -8.48 7.62 16.66
N PRO A 302 -9.52 8.44 16.39
CA PRO A 302 -10.51 8.82 17.38
C PRO A 302 -11.43 7.61 17.62
N TRP A 303 -10.98 6.66 18.45
CA TRP A 303 -11.72 5.46 18.76
C TRP A 303 -12.76 5.72 19.86
N PRO A 304 -14.05 5.35 19.68
CA PRO A 304 -15.15 5.68 20.59
C PRO A 304 -15.15 4.76 21.82
N LYS A 305 -14.03 4.72 22.55
CA LYS A 305 -13.97 4.08 23.85
C LYS A 305 -14.74 4.95 24.85
N ASP A 306 -15.66 4.31 25.58
CA ASP A 306 -16.56 4.90 26.59
C ASP A 306 -17.74 5.68 26.01
N THR A 307 -17.47 6.87 25.44
CA THR A 307 -18.50 7.69 24.78
C THR A 307 -17.93 8.43 23.58
N VAL A 308 -18.81 8.80 22.64
CA VAL A 308 -18.45 9.62 21.47
C VAL A 308 -18.01 11.02 21.90
N ASP A 309 -18.66 11.63 22.90
CA ASP A 309 -18.31 12.97 23.38
C ASP A 309 -16.91 13.01 24.00
N GLU A 310 -16.56 12.05 24.86
CA GLU A 310 -15.21 11.95 25.42
C GLU A 310 -14.16 11.76 24.33
N MET A 311 -14.47 10.99 23.30
CA MET A 311 -13.60 10.80 22.14
C MET A 311 -13.39 12.08 21.33
N LEU A 312 -14.45 12.86 21.06
CA LEU A 312 -14.35 14.12 20.32
C LEU A 312 -13.62 15.21 21.13
N ASN A 313 -13.86 15.25 22.44
CA ASN A 313 -13.14 16.16 23.35
C ASN A 313 -11.64 15.84 23.41
N ASP A 314 -11.29 14.56 23.43
CA ASP A 314 -9.89 14.13 23.41
C ASP A 314 -9.21 14.39 22.06
N LEU A 315 -9.91 14.15 20.93
CA LEU A 315 -9.45 14.54 19.60
C LEU A 315 -9.08 16.03 19.58
N SER A 316 -9.99 16.87 20.06
CA SER A 316 -9.79 18.33 20.14
C SER A 316 -8.58 18.70 20.98
N SER A 317 -8.48 18.12 22.17
CA SER A 317 -7.38 18.39 23.11
C SER A 317 -6.03 17.96 22.55
N THR A 318 -6.00 16.83 21.83
CA THR A 318 -4.81 16.27 21.20
C THR A 318 -4.38 17.09 20.00
N VAL A 319 -5.31 17.52 19.15
CA VAL A 319 -5.03 18.46 18.04
C VAL A 319 -4.47 19.78 18.58
N ALA A 320 -5.11 20.36 19.60
CA ALA A 320 -4.64 21.60 20.21
C ALA A 320 -3.24 21.43 20.83
N TYR A 321 -2.93 20.27 21.44
CA TYR A 321 -1.60 19.95 21.94
C TYR A 321 -0.57 19.89 20.80
N ALA A 322 -0.88 19.16 19.72
CA ALA A 322 0.00 19.04 18.56
C ALA A 322 0.26 20.38 17.86
N ALA A 323 -0.79 21.20 17.69
CA ALA A 323 -0.69 22.54 17.11
C ALA A 323 0.23 23.46 17.93
N ARG A 324 0.14 23.42 19.27
CA ARG A 324 1.04 24.18 20.17
C ARG A 324 2.51 23.78 20.03
N HIS A 325 2.79 22.56 19.58
CA HIS A 325 4.13 22.04 19.36
C HIS A 325 4.53 22.05 17.87
N GLU A 326 3.84 22.84 17.05
CA GLU A 326 4.16 23.08 15.63
C GLU A 326 4.32 21.79 14.82
N THR A 327 3.44 20.81 15.06
CA THR A 327 3.36 19.61 14.22
C THR A 327 3.22 20.00 12.74
N HIS A 328 3.83 19.19 11.87
CA HIS A 328 3.78 19.41 10.43
C HIS A 328 2.37 19.26 9.88
N LEU A 329 1.67 18.21 10.32
CA LEU A 329 0.28 17.91 9.96
C LEU A 329 -0.38 17.05 11.06
N VAL A 330 -1.69 17.15 11.22
CA VAL A 330 -2.48 16.21 12.03
C VAL A 330 -3.27 15.29 11.11
N GLN A 331 -3.00 13.99 11.19
CA GLN A 331 -3.72 12.96 10.44
C GLN A 331 -4.74 12.28 11.34
N VAL A 332 -6.02 12.39 10.99
CA VAL A 332 -7.13 11.77 11.72
C VAL A 332 -7.61 10.56 10.91
N ASN A 333 -7.23 9.37 11.33
CA ASN A 333 -7.63 8.11 10.71
C ASN A 333 -9.01 7.71 11.23
N LEU A 334 -10.01 7.70 10.37
CA LEU A 334 -11.37 7.35 10.74
C LEU A 334 -11.43 5.89 11.26
N PRO A 335 -12.14 5.63 12.38
CA PRO A 335 -12.23 4.29 12.95
C PRO A 335 -12.87 3.29 11.99
N GLY A 336 -12.23 2.14 11.82
CA GLY A 336 -12.76 0.99 11.10
C GLY A 336 -12.24 -0.30 11.70
N TYR A 337 -12.95 -1.41 11.49
CA TYR A 337 -12.57 -2.73 11.95
C TYR A 337 -13.11 -3.81 11.00
N THR A 338 -12.38 -4.92 10.94
CA THR A 338 -12.74 -6.11 10.16
C THR A 338 -13.67 -7.01 10.98
N SER A 339 -14.37 -7.95 10.34
CA SER A 339 -15.16 -8.95 11.08
C SER A 339 -14.30 -9.89 11.92
N HIS A 340 -12.99 -9.98 11.63
CA HIS A 340 -12.02 -10.75 12.41
C HIS A 340 -11.61 -10.02 13.70
N PHE A 341 -11.77 -8.70 13.75
CA PHE A 341 -11.55 -7.91 14.96
C PHE A 341 -12.74 -8.02 15.93
N SER A 342 -13.96 -7.92 15.41
CA SER A 342 -15.20 -8.05 16.19
C SER A 342 -16.31 -8.63 15.31
N SER A 343 -17.00 -9.64 15.83
CA SER A 343 -18.21 -10.19 15.20
C SER A 343 -19.45 -9.32 15.41
N ASN A 344 -19.42 -8.43 16.40
CA ASN A 344 -20.52 -7.52 16.71
C ASN A 344 -20.24 -6.12 16.20
N GLU A 345 -21.29 -5.40 15.84
CA GLU A 345 -21.19 -3.98 15.53
C GLU A 345 -20.71 -3.19 16.76
N LEU A 346 -19.58 -2.48 16.63
CA LEU A 346 -19.00 -1.71 17.73
C LEU A 346 -19.56 -0.30 17.81
N PHE A 347 -19.93 0.29 16.68
CA PHE A 347 -20.48 1.63 16.55
C PHE A 347 -21.13 1.82 15.17
N ASP A 348 -22.10 2.73 15.09
CA ASP A 348 -22.68 3.19 13.83
C ASP A 348 -21.62 3.99 13.05
N LEU A 349 -21.09 3.37 11.99
CA LEU A 349 -19.99 3.94 11.20
C LEU A 349 -20.37 5.27 10.54
N PRO A 350 -21.48 5.39 9.77
CA PRO A 350 -21.89 6.67 9.18
C PRO A 350 -22.06 7.81 10.19
N GLN A 351 -22.68 7.55 11.35
CA GLN A 351 -22.87 8.59 12.38
C GLN A 351 -21.54 9.00 12.99
N LEU A 352 -20.68 8.03 13.35
CA LEU A 352 -19.38 8.30 13.95
C LEU A 352 -18.47 9.09 13.02
N TRP A 353 -18.35 8.66 11.75
CA TRP A 353 -17.49 9.34 10.78
C TRP A 353 -17.98 10.77 10.51
N LYS A 354 -19.28 10.99 10.38
CA LYS A 354 -19.85 12.35 10.26
C LYS A 354 -19.52 13.21 11.47
N ALA A 355 -19.60 12.68 12.69
CA ALA A 355 -19.28 13.42 13.91
C ALA A 355 -17.80 13.79 13.98
N VAL A 356 -16.90 12.84 13.68
CA VAL A 356 -15.44 13.07 13.64
C VAL A 356 -15.09 14.13 12.59
N ILE A 357 -15.62 14.02 11.37
CA ILE A 357 -15.32 14.98 10.29
C ILE A 357 -15.86 16.37 10.61
N SER A 358 -17.07 16.46 11.16
CA SER A 358 -17.64 17.75 11.60
C SER A 358 -16.72 18.42 12.62
N ARG A 359 -16.23 17.65 13.61
CA ARG A 359 -15.30 18.19 14.60
C ARG A 359 -13.95 18.57 13.99
N VAL A 360 -13.41 17.78 13.07
CA VAL A 360 -12.16 18.13 12.36
C VAL A 360 -12.31 19.42 11.56
N ARG A 361 -13.46 19.64 10.91
CA ARG A 361 -13.73 20.90 10.19
C ARG A 361 -13.75 22.10 11.14
N GLU A 362 -14.36 21.99 12.31
CA GLU A 362 -14.29 23.03 13.36
C GLU A 362 -12.84 23.28 13.81
N LEU A 363 -12.08 22.21 14.07
CA LEU A 363 -10.68 22.32 14.49
C LEU A 363 -9.78 22.99 13.45
N ARG A 364 -10.10 22.85 12.15
CA ARG A 364 -9.41 23.59 11.08
C ARG A 364 -9.68 25.10 11.20
N GLU A 365 -10.86 25.53 11.63
CA GLU A 365 -11.13 26.95 11.90
C GLU A 365 -10.40 27.46 13.15
N GLU A 366 -10.15 26.57 14.13
CA GLU A 366 -9.50 26.91 15.41
C GLU A 366 -7.96 26.91 15.33
N HIS A 367 -7.35 26.18 14.39
CA HIS A 367 -5.91 25.93 14.33
C HIS A 367 -5.33 26.07 12.92
N ASP A 368 -4.14 26.68 12.84
CA ASP A 368 -3.44 26.91 11.56
C ASP A 368 -2.75 25.66 11.00
N CYS A 369 -2.49 24.63 11.80
CA CYS A 369 -1.84 23.41 11.30
C CYS A 369 -2.78 22.64 10.35
N PRO A 370 -2.28 22.04 9.26
CA PRO A 370 -3.10 21.18 8.41
C PRO A 370 -3.67 20.00 9.20
N ILE A 371 -4.97 19.75 9.03
CA ILE A 371 -5.64 18.58 9.60
C ILE A 371 -6.28 17.80 8.45
N VAL A 372 -5.92 16.55 8.26
CA VAL A 372 -6.47 15.68 7.21
C VAL A 372 -7.22 14.52 7.84
N VAL A 373 -8.28 14.07 7.18
CA VAL A 373 -9.04 12.90 7.58
C VAL A 373 -8.74 11.79 6.59
N MET A 374 -8.44 10.57 7.07
CA MET A 374 -8.24 9.40 6.21
C MET A 374 -9.35 8.36 6.43
N PRO A 375 -9.96 7.80 5.37
CA PRO A 375 -9.72 8.09 3.96
C PRO A 375 -10.28 9.45 3.52
N THR A 376 -9.49 10.24 2.78
CA THR A 376 -9.83 11.63 2.41
C THR A 376 -11.10 11.75 1.56
N LEU A 377 -11.34 10.76 0.68
CA LEU A 377 -12.49 10.74 -0.22
C LEU A 377 -13.83 10.73 0.51
N TYR A 378 -13.90 10.22 1.74
CA TYR A 378 -15.16 10.21 2.47
C TYR A 378 -15.61 11.63 2.86
N GLU A 379 -14.68 12.47 3.32
CA GLU A 379 -14.98 13.88 3.58
C GLU A 379 -15.39 14.61 2.29
N GLU A 380 -14.67 14.35 1.19
CA GLU A 380 -14.99 14.93 -0.12
C GLU A 380 -16.42 14.54 -0.56
N ASN A 381 -16.78 13.26 -0.46
CA ASN A 381 -18.11 12.77 -0.83
C ASN A 381 -19.25 13.36 0.02
N LEU A 382 -18.99 13.65 1.29
CA LEU A 382 -20.00 14.23 2.18
C LEU A 382 -20.26 15.73 1.92
N TYR A 383 -19.22 16.49 1.61
CA TYR A 383 -19.29 17.95 1.69
C TYR A 383 -18.91 18.71 0.43
N GLN A 384 -18.28 18.05 -0.54
CA GLN A 384 -17.89 18.71 -1.78
C GLN A 384 -18.90 18.39 -2.88
N PRO A 385 -19.61 19.41 -3.43
CA PRO A 385 -20.57 19.18 -4.51
C PRO A 385 -19.86 18.65 -5.76
N ARG A 386 -18.73 19.29 -6.12
CA ARG A 386 -17.87 18.89 -7.23
C ARG A 386 -16.59 18.27 -6.68
N LYS A 387 -16.31 17.03 -7.08
CA LYS A 387 -15.13 16.27 -6.66
C LYS A 387 -13.95 16.55 -7.57
N ASN A 388 -12.77 16.11 -7.15
CA ASN A 388 -11.51 16.15 -7.89
C ASN A 388 -10.94 17.57 -8.14
N LEU A 389 -11.49 18.61 -7.51
CA LEU A 389 -10.98 19.96 -7.63
C LEU A 389 -9.64 20.13 -6.90
N PRO A 390 -8.72 20.98 -7.42
CA PRO A 390 -7.45 21.32 -6.79
C PRO A 390 -7.64 22.35 -5.65
N HIS A 391 -8.50 21.99 -4.69
CA HIS A 391 -8.85 22.80 -3.52
C HIS A 391 -7.81 22.61 -2.41
N ILE A 392 -7.32 23.73 -1.86
CA ILE A 392 -6.34 23.73 -0.75
C ILE A 392 -7.06 23.39 0.56
N LEU A 393 -6.79 22.20 1.09
CA LEU A 393 -7.31 21.73 2.38
C LEU A 393 -6.58 22.36 3.56
N GLY A 394 -5.26 22.57 3.42
CA GLY A 394 -4.39 23.16 4.42
C GLY A 394 -3.03 23.53 3.86
N LEU A 395 -2.24 24.25 4.65
CA LEU A 395 -0.90 24.70 4.28
C LEU A 395 0.07 24.37 5.41
N VAL A 396 1.18 23.70 5.07
CA VAL A 396 2.26 23.46 6.03
C VAL A 396 2.82 24.81 6.46
N LYS A 397 2.87 25.05 7.77
CA LYS A 397 3.35 26.32 8.33
C LYS A 397 4.77 26.62 7.82
N ASN A 398 5.02 27.88 7.49
CA ASN A 398 6.29 28.37 6.95
C ASN A 398 6.76 27.72 5.63
N SER A 399 5.88 27.04 4.90
CA SER A 399 6.14 26.62 3.52
C SER A 399 6.13 27.80 2.54
N PRO A 400 6.67 27.65 1.31
CA PRO A 400 6.54 28.66 0.26
C PRO A 400 5.08 29.06 0.00
N ALA A 401 4.16 28.08 -0.01
CA ALA A 401 2.73 28.33 -0.18
C ALA A 401 2.13 29.14 0.97
N TYR A 402 2.46 28.80 2.21
CA TYR A 402 2.01 29.53 3.41
C TYR A 402 2.53 30.96 3.43
N LEU A 403 3.83 31.16 3.17
CA LEU A 403 4.49 32.46 3.20
C LEU A 403 4.08 33.37 2.03
N GLY A 404 3.73 32.79 0.89
CA GLY A 404 3.20 33.51 -0.27
C GLY A 404 1.77 34.03 -0.09
N GLY A 405 1.05 33.59 0.95
CA GLY A 405 -0.28 34.11 1.27
C GLY A 405 -1.44 33.32 0.65
N LEU A 406 -1.20 32.09 0.19
CA LEU A 406 -2.27 31.13 -0.05
C LEU A 406 -3.06 30.88 1.24
N LYS A 407 -4.31 30.45 1.09
CA LYS A 407 -5.22 30.16 2.20
C LYS A 407 -5.95 28.83 1.97
N ARG A 408 -6.38 28.20 3.06
CA ARG A 408 -7.40 27.16 3.00
C ARG A 408 -8.62 27.72 2.28
N GLY A 409 -9.25 26.92 1.42
CA GLY A 409 -10.41 27.35 0.64
C GLY A 409 -10.07 27.79 -0.78
N ASP A 410 -8.81 28.16 -1.04
CA ASP A 410 -8.36 28.55 -2.38
C ASP A 410 -8.47 27.35 -3.34
N VAL A 411 -8.96 27.59 -4.55
CA VAL A 411 -8.97 26.61 -5.64
C VAL A 411 -7.98 27.04 -6.70
N ILE A 412 -6.99 26.21 -7.00
CA ILE A 412 -5.95 26.54 -7.99
C ILE A 412 -6.56 26.47 -9.40
N GLN A 413 -6.56 27.60 -10.12
CA GLN A 413 -7.06 27.69 -11.50
C GLN A 413 -5.93 27.68 -12.53
N GLN A 414 -4.78 28.22 -12.15
CA GLN A 414 -3.61 28.31 -13.03
C GLN A 414 -2.31 28.19 -12.25
N ILE A 415 -1.32 27.52 -12.83
CA ILE A 415 0.06 27.47 -12.35
C ILE A 415 0.95 28.01 -13.46
N ASN A 416 1.62 29.12 -13.21
CA ASN A 416 2.27 29.95 -14.23
C ASN A 416 1.28 30.25 -15.38
N SER A 417 1.57 29.77 -16.59
CA SER A 417 0.69 29.95 -17.75
C SER A 417 -0.22 28.75 -18.04
N ILE A 418 -0.18 27.69 -17.23
CA ILE A 418 -0.90 26.43 -17.47
C ILE A 418 -2.20 26.42 -16.66
N LEU A 419 -3.33 26.30 -17.36
CA LEU A 419 -4.64 26.11 -16.73
C LEU A 419 -4.71 24.74 -16.06
N VAL A 420 -5.19 24.74 -14.82
CA VAL A 420 -5.36 23.54 -13.99
C VAL A 420 -6.84 23.17 -13.96
N ARG A 421 -7.14 21.93 -14.38
CA ARG A 421 -8.51 21.40 -14.47
C ARG A 421 -8.90 20.60 -13.24
N ASP A 422 -7.95 19.85 -12.70
CA ASP A 422 -8.18 18.90 -11.62
C ASP A 422 -6.99 18.82 -10.66
N ARG A 423 -7.23 18.14 -9.54
CA ARG A 423 -6.27 17.93 -8.46
C ARG A 423 -5.04 17.14 -8.89
N PRO A 424 -5.14 16.00 -9.61
CA PRO A 424 -3.95 15.29 -10.10
C PRO A 424 -3.05 16.19 -10.94
N GLN A 425 -3.61 16.97 -11.86
CA GLN A 425 -2.84 17.90 -12.69
C GLN A 425 -2.13 18.97 -11.85
N ALA A 426 -2.82 19.54 -10.85
CA ALA A 426 -2.20 20.49 -9.93
C ALA A 426 -1.01 19.87 -9.19
N ARG A 427 -1.20 18.66 -8.65
CA ARG A 427 -0.16 17.91 -7.93
C ARG A 427 1.05 17.64 -8.82
N ASP A 428 0.85 17.20 -10.05
CA ASP A 428 1.95 16.91 -10.98
C ASP A 428 2.76 18.18 -11.30
N LEU A 429 2.09 19.28 -11.63
CA LEU A 429 2.74 20.55 -11.93
C LEU A 429 3.53 21.09 -10.73
N LEU A 430 2.96 21.01 -9.53
CA LEU A 430 3.63 21.45 -8.30
C LEU A 430 4.83 20.55 -7.95
N SER A 431 4.73 19.23 -8.16
CA SER A 431 5.86 18.29 -7.99
C SER A 431 7.02 18.64 -8.92
N VAL A 432 6.74 18.86 -10.21
CA VAL A 432 7.76 19.23 -11.20
C VAL A 432 8.44 20.54 -10.80
N LEU A 433 7.67 21.53 -10.36
CA LEU A 433 8.22 22.81 -9.92
C LEU A 433 9.12 22.68 -8.69
N GLN A 434 8.73 21.87 -7.70
CA GLN A 434 9.52 21.66 -6.49
C GLN A 434 10.88 20.99 -6.79
N GLN A 435 10.91 20.09 -7.77
CA GLN A 435 12.13 19.40 -8.23
C GLN A 435 12.98 20.25 -9.17
N SER A 436 12.45 21.35 -9.70
CA SER A 436 13.17 22.25 -10.60
C SER A 436 14.09 23.24 -9.86
N GLU A 437 14.93 23.95 -10.61
CA GLU A 437 15.74 25.06 -10.10
C GLU A 437 14.97 26.40 -10.00
N ALA A 438 13.65 26.38 -10.24
CA ALA A 438 12.82 27.57 -10.15
C ALA A 438 12.90 28.19 -8.75
N LYS A 439 13.03 29.52 -8.71
CA LYS A 439 13.04 30.30 -7.47
C LYS A 439 11.68 30.88 -7.13
N THR A 440 10.82 31.03 -8.13
CA THR A 440 9.48 31.58 -7.98
C THR A 440 8.47 30.83 -8.82
N VAL A 441 7.21 30.87 -8.42
CA VAL A 441 6.05 30.37 -9.17
C VAL A 441 4.90 31.34 -8.99
N SER A 442 4.14 31.59 -10.05
CA SER A 442 2.91 32.38 -9.98
C SER A 442 1.69 31.45 -10.01
N LEU A 443 0.71 31.70 -9.15
CA LEU A 443 -0.51 30.91 -9.03
C LEU A 443 -1.73 31.81 -9.15
N ALA A 444 -2.62 31.52 -10.08
CA ALA A 444 -3.96 32.10 -10.10
C ALA A 444 -4.89 31.19 -9.31
N VAL A 445 -5.46 31.71 -8.22
CA VAL A 445 -6.39 30.96 -7.36
C VAL A 445 -7.74 31.65 -7.29
N GLN A 446 -8.80 30.86 -7.24
CA GLN A 446 -10.12 31.34 -6.87
C GLN A 446 -10.24 31.31 -5.36
N ARG A 447 -10.43 32.50 -4.77
CA ARG A 447 -10.80 32.68 -3.37
C ARG A 447 -12.21 33.25 -3.35
N GLU A 448 -13.16 32.48 -2.80
CA GLU A 448 -14.58 32.80 -2.85
C GLU A 448 -15.05 33.00 -4.31
N HIS A 449 -15.29 34.25 -4.72
CA HIS A 449 -15.74 34.63 -6.07
C HIS A 449 -14.73 35.50 -6.83
N GLN A 450 -13.51 35.64 -6.32
CA GLN A 450 -12.46 36.46 -6.93
C GLN A 450 -11.27 35.60 -7.33
N THR A 451 -10.68 35.90 -8.48
CA THR A 451 -9.40 35.33 -8.90
C THR A 451 -8.28 36.23 -8.37
N LEU A 452 -7.31 35.63 -7.68
CA LEU A 452 -6.14 36.29 -7.11
C LEU A 452 -4.89 35.68 -7.73
N GLU A 453 -3.95 36.53 -8.13
CA GLU A 453 -2.60 36.12 -8.54
C GLU A 453 -1.68 36.16 -7.32
N ILE A 454 -0.98 35.06 -7.06
CA ILE A 454 -0.11 34.90 -5.89
C ILE A 454 1.25 34.38 -6.35
N ASP A 455 2.29 35.16 -6.10
CA ASP A 455 3.67 34.78 -6.37
C ASP A 455 4.30 34.14 -5.14
N LEU A 456 4.78 32.91 -5.27
CA LEU A 456 5.49 32.19 -4.22
C LEU A 456 7.00 32.30 -4.44
N ASP A 457 7.74 32.53 -3.35
CA ASP A 457 9.20 32.43 -3.31
C ASP A 457 9.60 31.04 -2.80
N LEU A 458 10.13 30.21 -3.70
CA LEU A 458 10.49 28.82 -3.44
C LEU A 458 11.78 28.68 -2.62
N THR A 459 12.51 29.78 -2.43
CA THR A 459 13.74 29.80 -1.61
C THR A 459 13.47 30.12 -0.15
N ARG A 460 12.26 30.59 0.18
CA ARG A 460 11.87 30.99 1.54
C ARG A 460 11.02 29.91 2.18
N TYR A 461 11.59 29.24 3.16
CA TYR A 461 10.86 28.30 4.01
C TYR A 461 11.58 28.10 5.35
N SER A 462 10.86 27.56 6.33
CA SER A 462 11.43 27.11 7.60
C SER A 462 10.57 26.00 8.23
N TYR A 463 11.07 25.43 9.34
CA TYR A 463 10.33 24.44 10.13
C TYR A 463 8.87 24.88 10.40
N PRO A 464 7.88 23.98 10.30
CA PRO A 464 7.99 22.53 10.09
C PRO A 464 8.12 22.08 8.62
N PHE A 465 8.14 22.99 7.65
CA PHE A 465 8.33 22.62 6.24
C PHE A 465 9.78 22.20 5.96
N SER A 466 9.96 21.14 5.17
CA SER A 466 11.26 20.69 4.65
C SER A 466 11.15 20.32 3.18
N LYS A 467 11.99 20.92 2.33
CA LYS A 467 11.99 20.66 0.87
C LYS A 467 12.22 19.18 0.53
N ASP A 468 12.97 18.45 1.36
CA ASP A 468 13.29 17.03 1.16
C ASP A 468 12.14 16.11 1.59
N MET A 469 11.28 16.57 2.50
CA MET A 469 10.19 15.76 3.07
C MET A 469 8.83 16.06 2.45
N ASP A 470 8.57 17.34 2.24
CA ASP A 470 7.31 17.87 1.78
C ASP A 470 7.11 17.67 0.29
N THR A 471 5.85 17.79 -0.12
CA THR A 471 5.47 17.85 -1.53
C THR A 471 4.62 19.08 -1.78
N TYR A 472 4.43 19.41 -3.05
CA TYR A 472 3.50 20.44 -3.50
C TYR A 472 3.71 21.81 -2.86
N LEU A 473 4.97 22.17 -2.57
CA LEU A 473 5.34 23.47 -1.98
C LEU A 473 4.67 23.74 -0.61
N GLY A 474 4.23 22.70 0.08
CA GLY A 474 3.55 22.75 1.37
C GLY A 474 2.02 22.87 1.26
N ILE A 475 1.46 22.68 0.07
CA ILE A 475 0.02 22.62 -0.15
C ILE A 475 -0.49 21.22 0.18
N ILE A 476 -1.50 21.13 1.04
CA ILE A 476 -2.18 19.88 1.38
C ILE A 476 -3.51 19.82 0.64
N PHE A 477 -3.71 18.77 -0.14
CA PHE A 477 -4.96 18.45 -0.85
C PHE A 477 -5.74 17.35 -0.12
N SER A 478 -7.01 17.19 -0.46
CA SER A 478 -7.82 16.04 -0.05
C SER A 478 -7.54 14.84 -0.97
N GLY A 479 -6.50 14.06 -0.71
CA GLY A 479 -6.21 12.86 -1.50
C GLY A 479 -5.56 13.14 -2.87
N THR A 480 -5.28 12.08 -3.64
CA THR A 480 -4.63 12.16 -4.96
C THR A 480 -5.55 12.66 -6.07
N GLY A 481 -6.84 12.33 -5.98
CA GLY A 481 -7.82 12.58 -7.05
C GLY A 481 -7.79 11.49 -8.13
N LEU A 482 -8.75 11.56 -9.06
CA LEU A 482 -8.89 10.62 -10.18
C LEU A 482 -8.31 11.25 -11.45
N ARG A 483 -7.37 10.56 -12.11
CA ARG A 483 -6.75 11.05 -13.35
C ARG A 483 -7.67 10.85 -14.53
N MET A 484 -7.74 11.85 -15.42
CA MET A 484 -8.51 11.74 -16.66
C MET A 484 -7.96 10.69 -17.63
N SER A 485 -6.65 10.39 -17.58
CA SER A 485 -6.06 9.31 -18.37
C SER A 485 -6.71 7.95 -18.07
N TYR A 486 -7.17 7.71 -16.83
CA TYR A 486 -7.88 6.46 -16.51
C TYR A 486 -9.23 6.35 -17.22
N ILE A 487 -9.85 7.48 -17.57
CA ILE A 487 -11.10 7.53 -18.32
C ILE A 487 -10.83 7.28 -19.82
N GLU A 488 -9.68 7.74 -20.33
CA GLU A 488 -9.20 7.46 -21.68
C GLU A 488 -8.83 5.97 -21.83
N ASP A 489 -8.03 5.43 -20.91
CA ASP A 489 -7.64 4.01 -20.89
C ASP A 489 -8.86 3.07 -20.82
N LEU A 490 -9.90 3.47 -20.08
CA LEU A 490 -11.18 2.76 -20.02
C LEU A 490 -11.88 2.72 -21.39
N SER A 491 -11.89 3.84 -22.12
CA SER A 491 -12.49 3.92 -23.46
C SER A 491 -11.76 2.99 -24.43
N ASP A 492 -10.44 3.07 -24.46
CA ASP A 492 -9.59 2.25 -25.33
C ASP A 492 -9.78 0.76 -25.04
N THR A 493 -9.87 0.40 -23.76
CA THR A 493 -10.15 -0.97 -23.32
C THR A 493 -11.50 -1.46 -23.86
N ILE A 494 -12.57 -0.69 -23.68
CA ILE A 494 -13.93 -1.06 -24.13
C ILE A 494 -13.97 -1.24 -25.65
N GLU A 495 -13.32 -0.34 -26.40
CA GLU A 495 -13.26 -0.39 -27.86
C GLU A 495 -12.50 -1.63 -28.36
N SER A 496 -11.38 -1.99 -27.72
CA SER A 496 -10.57 -3.16 -28.11
C SER A 496 -11.35 -4.48 -27.98
N TYR A 497 -12.20 -4.58 -26.95
CA TYR A 497 -13.08 -5.73 -26.72
C TYR A 497 -14.40 -5.66 -27.51
N GLN A 498 -14.68 -4.54 -28.19
CA GLN A 498 -15.96 -4.25 -28.85
C GLN A 498 -17.16 -4.44 -27.90
N ALA A 499 -16.95 -4.16 -26.61
CA ALA A 499 -17.93 -4.41 -25.57
C ALA A 499 -19.04 -3.35 -25.63
N LYS A 500 -20.30 -3.80 -25.53
CA LYS A 500 -21.47 -2.90 -25.46
C LYS A 500 -22.06 -2.82 -24.06
N ARG A 501 -21.88 -3.87 -23.26
CA ARG A 501 -22.35 -3.95 -21.87
C ARG A 501 -21.16 -4.24 -20.97
N VAL A 502 -20.76 -3.21 -20.23
CA VAL A 502 -19.56 -3.24 -19.38
C VAL A 502 -20.00 -3.22 -17.91
N LEU A 503 -19.50 -4.15 -17.12
CA LEU A 503 -19.64 -4.12 -15.67
C LEU A 503 -18.34 -3.54 -15.07
N PHE A 504 -18.41 -2.32 -14.55
CA PHE A 504 -17.29 -1.67 -13.89
C PHE A 504 -17.40 -1.84 -12.37
N LEU A 505 -16.42 -2.54 -11.76
CA LEU A 505 -16.41 -2.79 -10.33
C LEU A 505 -15.56 -1.73 -9.61
N SER A 506 -16.22 -0.78 -8.95
CA SER A 506 -15.61 0.32 -8.19
C SER A 506 -15.66 0.07 -6.67
N SER A 507 -15.26 1.07 -5.88
CA SER A 507 -15.36 1.08 -4.42
C SER A 507 -16.38 2.12 -3.93
N GLU A 508 -16.83 2.00 -2.67
CA GLU A 508 -17.77 2.96 -2.09
C GLU A 508 -17.22 4.40 -2.10
N LEU A 509 -15.91 4.55 -1.86
CA LEU A 509 -15.26 5.85 -1.79
C LEU A 509 -15.03 6.46 -3.18
N MET A 510 -14.69 5.64 -4.19
CA MET A 510 -14.31 6.13 -5.51
C MET A 510 -15.51 6.35 -6.44
N ARG A 511 -16.56 5.54 -6.30
CA ARG A 511 -17.71 5.56 -7.21
C ARG A 511 -18.27 6.96 -7.49
N PRO A 512 -18.50 7.85 -6.50
CA PRO A 512 -19.06 9.17 -6.78
C PRO A 512 -18.16 10.06 -7.63
N THR A 513 -16.84 10.03 -7.40
CA THR A 513 -15.87 10.79 -8.20
C THR A 513 -15.78 10.22 -9.61
N PHE A 514 -15.75 8.89 -9.74
CA PHE A 514 -15.71 8.22 -11.04
C PHE A 514 -16.97 8.49 -11.87
N GLU A 515 -18.18 8.39 -11.28
CA GLU A 515 -19.44 8.72 -11.95
C GLU A 515 -19.47 10.17 -12.43
N GLN A 516 -18.96 11.12 -11.63
CA GLN A 516 -18.85 12.52 -12.05
C GLN A 516 -17.89 12.67 -13.24
N CYS A 517 -16.68 12.09 -13.17
CA CYS A 517 -15.70 12.17 -14.26
C CYS A 517 -16.22 11.51 -15.55
N LEU A 518 -16.96 10.39 -15.43
CA LEU A 518 -17.58 9.72 -16.58
C LEU A 518 -18.65 10.61 -17.22
N ALA A 519 -19.52 11.24 -16.41
CA ALA A 519 -20.57 12.14 -16.89
C ALA A 519 -20.03 13.45 -17.49
N GLU A 520 -18.89 13.95 -16.99
CA GLU A 520 -18.20 15.13 -17.54
C GLU A 520 -17.37 14.79 -18.81
N SER A 521 -17.14 13.51 -19.11
CA SER A 521 -16.35 13.06 -20.26
C SER A 521 -17.15 13.05 -21.57
N HIS A 522 -16.49 13.40 -22.67
CA HIS A 522 -17.06 13.29 -24.02
C HIS A 522 -16.83 11.92 -24.69
N LEU A 523 -16.10 11.02 -24.05
CA LEU A 523 -15.67 9.74 -24.64
C LEU A 523 -16.82 8.71 -24.73
N PHE A 524 -17.80 8.77 -23.83
CA PHE A 524 -18.86 7.75 -23.71
C PHE A 524 -20.20 8.20 -24.31
N GLY A 525 -20.16 8.94 -25.43
CA GLY A 525 -21.35 9.48 -26.09
C GLY A 525 -22.17 8.49 -26.91
N ASP A 526 -21.72 7.24 -27.06
CA ASP A 526 -22.45 6.22 -27.83
C ASP A 526 -23.67 5.69 -27.06
N SER A 527 -24.86 5.94 -27.61
CA SER A 527 -26.14 5.46 -27.07
C SER A 527 -26.27 3.93 -26.95
N GLN A 528 -25.39 3.15 -27.57
CA GLN A 528 -25.39 1.68 -27.49
C GLN A 528 -24.50 1.11 -26.37
N LEU A 529 -23.66 1.95 -25.74
CA LEU A 529 -22.77 1.52 -24.66
C LEU A 529 -23.47 1.67 -23.30
N GLU A 530 -23.59 0.57 -22.57
CA GLU A 530 -24.09 0.52 -21.20
C GLU A 530 -22.94 0.21 -20.26
N ILE A 531 -22.61 1.13 -19.34
CA ILE A 531 -21.62 0.92 -18.28
C ILE A 531 -22.35 0.85 -16.94
N ASP A 532 -22.43 -0.35 -16.38
CA ASP A 532 -23.02 -0.60 -15.07
C ASP A 532 -21.93 -0.48 -13.99
N ILE A 533 -21.93 0.63 -13.24
CA ILE A 533 -20.96 0.87 -12.16
C ILE A 533 -21.49 0.28 -10.86
N LYS A 534 -20.77 -0.69 -10.31
CA LYS A 534 -21.16 -1.44 -9.12
C LYS A 534 -20.05 -1.48 -8.08
N VAL A 535 -20.42 -1.78 -6.83
CA VAL A 535 -19.48 -1.87 -5.71
C VAL A 535 -19.59 -3.27 -5.10
N PRO A 536 -18.58 -4.13 -5.27
CA PRO A 536 -18.51 -5.41 -4.58
C PRO A 536 -18.45 -5.22 -3.07
N ARG A 537 -19.07 -6.13 -2.33
CA ARG A 537 -18.99 -6.16 -0.87
C ARG A 537 -17.71 -6.89 -0.46
N ASN A 538 -17.00 -6.34 0.51
CA ASN A 538 -15.83 -7.00 1.10
C ASN A 538 -16.29 -8.06 2.11
N TYR A 539 -16.34 -9.32 1.69
CA TYR A 539 -16.68 -10.44 2.58
C TYR A 539 -15.45 -11.03 3.26
N PHE A 540 -14.28 -10.97 2.60
CA PHE A 540 -13.04 -11.55 3.11
C PHE A 540 -12.55 -10.88 4.41
N PHE A 541 -12.42 -9.55 4.41
CA PHE A 541 -12.14 -8.78 5.63
C PHE A 541 -13.41 -8.53 6.44
N GLY A 542 -14.53 -8.26 5.77
CA GLY A 542 -15.81 -7.97 6.42
C GLY A 542 -15.76 -6.78 7.37
N GLY A 543 -16.65 -6.79 8.37
CA GLY A 543 -16.78 -5.70 9.32
C GLY A 543 -17.36 -4.44 8.67
N ASN A 544 -16.75 -3.30 8.93
CA ASN A 544 -17.18 -2.00 8.39
C ASN A 544 -16.09 -1.34 7.50
N ILE A 545 -15.23 -2.17 6.92
CA ILE A 545 -14.16 -1.74 6.02
C ILE A 545 -14.73 -1.30 4.67
N LEU A 546 -14.37 -0.09 4.22
CA LEU A 546 -14.84 0.51 2.95
C LEU A 546 -13.74 0.60 1.88
N MET A 547 -12.53 0.13 2.17
CA MET A 547 -11.37 0.25 1.27
C MET A 547 -11.46 -0.80 0.15
N GLY A 548 -11.59 -0.33 -1.09
CA GLY A 548 -11.65 -1.19 -2.29
C GLY A 548 -10.37 -2.00 -2.52
N ASP A 549 -9.22 -1.47 -2.11
CA ASP A 549 -7.91 -2.13 -2.23
C ASP A 549 -7.79 -3.39 -1.36
N LEU A 550 -8.75 -3.61 -0.45
CA LEU A 550 -8.84 -4.79 0.41
C LEU A 550 -9.82 -5.83 -0.13
N LEU A 551 -10.41 -5.63 -1.31
CA LEU A 551 -11.20 -6.65 -2.00
C LEU A 551 -10.26 -7.73 -2.56
N VAL A 552 -10.70 -8.99 -2.46
CA VAL A 552 -9.96 -10.14 -2.98
C VAL A 552 -10.68 -10.75 -4.18
N VAL A 553 -9.99 -11.60 -4.96
CA VAL A 553 -10.52 -12.30 -6.15
C VAL A 553 -11.88 -12.94 -5.87
N GLN A 554 -12.06 -13.56 -4.69
CA GLN A 554 -13.33 -14.19 -4.33
C GLN A 554 -14.48 -13.17 -4.21
N ASP A 555 -14.24 -11.99 -3.64
CA ASP A 555 -15.27 -10.96 -3.51
C ASP A 555 -15.80 -10.52 -4.90
N PHE A 556 -14.92 -10.45 -5.90
CA PHE A 556 -15.28 -10.14 -7.28
C PHE A 556 -16.04 -11.28 -7.95
N ILE A 557 -15.58 -12.53 -7.80
CA ILE A 557 -16.23 -13.72 -8.37
C ILE A 557 -17.67 -13.84 -7.87
N ASP A 558 -17.86 -13.75 -6.55
CA ASP A 558 -19.18 -13.87 -5.93
C ASP A 558 -20.11 -12.76 -6.43
N TYR A 559 -19.60 -11.53 -6.52
CA TYR A 559 -20.37 -10.40 -7.03
C TYR A 559 -20.81 -10.58 -8.49
N ILE A 560 -19.91 -11.00 -9.38
CA ILE A 560 -20.21 -11.18 -10.81
C ILE A 560 -21.22 -12.31 -11.01
N LYS A 561 -21.07 -13.43 -10.28
CA LYS A 561 -22.03 -14.55 -10.33
C LYS A 561 -23.42 -14.11 -9.89
N ASP A 562 -23.51 -13.34 -8.80
CA ASP A 562 -24.77 -12.78 -8.32
C ASP A 562 -25.37 -11.76 -9.31
N TYR A 563 -24.54 -10.91 -9.91
CA TYR A 563 -24.96 -9.93 -10.92
C TYR A 563 -25.60 -10.60 -12.13
N ILE A 564 -24.93 -11.62 -12.70
CA ILE A 564 -25.43 -12.38 -13.87
C ILE A 564 -26.78 -13.02 -13.53
N LYS A 565 -26.88 -13.63 -12.34
CA LYS A 565 -28.12 -14.27 -11.88
C LYS A 565 -29.27 -13.28 -11.70
N GLN A 566 -29.00 -12.06 -11.23
CA GLN A 566 -30.02 -11.03 -10.99
C GLN A 566 -30.51 -10.37 -12.28
N LYS A 567 -29.62 -10.13 -13.25
CA LYS A 567 -29.95 -9.48 -14.52
C LYS A 567 -30.49 -10.47 -15.57
N ASP A 568 -30.34 -11.77 -15.33
CA ASP A 568 -30.60 -12.85 -16.31
C ASP A 568 -29.85 -12.64 -17.62
N ASP A 569 -28.67 -12.01 -17.52
CA ASP A 569 -27.88 -11.57 -18.66
C ASP A 569 -26.41 -11.38 -18.25
N LYS A 570 -25.51 -11.60 -19.20
CA LYS A 570 -24.06 -11.61 -18.96
C LYS A 570 -23.43 -10.36 -19.57
N PRO A 571 -22.57 -9.63 -18.83
CA PRO A 571 -21.83 -8.52 -19.40
C PRO A 571 -20.83 -9.02 -20.46
N ASP A 572 -20.50 -8.15 -21.41
CA ASP A 572 -19.53 -8.47 -22.46
C ASP A 572 -18.09 -8.37 -21.92
N LEU A 573 -17.88 -7.50 -20.92
CA LEU A 573 -16.60 -7.24 -20.28
C LEU A 573 -16.80 -6.79 -18.83
N VAL A 574 -15.95 -7.30 -17.92
CA VAL A 574 -15.80 -6.77 -16.56
C VAL A 574 -14.49 -6.01 -16.47
N ILE A 575 -14.54 -4.80 -15.91
CA ILE A 575 -13.35 -3.98 -15.68
C ILE A 575 -13.19 -3.72 -14.18
N ILE A 576 -11.98 -3.97 -13.68
CA ILE A 576 -11.64 -3.83 -12.26
C ILE A 576 -10.41 -2.93 -12.13
N PRO A 577 -10.41 -1.90 -11.27
CA PRO A 577 -9.21 -1.14 -10.95
C PRO A 577 -8.07 -2.06 -10.51
N SER A 578 -6.84 -1.81 -10.96
CA SER A 578 -5.71 -2.71 -10.67
C SER A 578 -5.21 -2.61 -9.22
N SER A 579 -5.66 -1.63 -8.44
CA SER A 579 -5.14 -1.34 -7.10
C SER A 579 -5.17 -2.49 -6.10
N PRO A 580 -6.18 -3.39 -6.05
CA PRO A 580 -6.15 -4.56 -5.17
C PRO A 580 -5.10 -5.62 -5.57
N PHE A 581 -4.55 -5.52 -6.79
CA PHE A 581 -3.65 -6.50 -7.39
C PHE A 581 -2.21 -5.96 -7.64
N ASN A 582 -1.95 -4.69 -7.31
CA ASN A 582 -0.70 -3.99 -7.65
C ASN A 582 0.49 -4.36 -6.74
N LEU A 583 0.25 -4.77 -5.49
CA LEU A 583 1.28 -4.86 -4.45
C LEU A 583 2.48 -5.78 -4.79
N GLY A 584 2.27 -6.86 -5.55
CA GLY A 584 3.34 -7.77 -5.99
C GLY A 584 3.81 -7.54 -7.42
N GLY A 585 3.15 -6.69 -8.21
CA GLY A 585 3.37 -6.58 -9.66
C GLY A 585 2.96 -7.82 -10.48
N TRP A 586 2.42 -8.85 -9.84
CA TRP A 586 2.02 -10.13 -10.46
C TRP A 586 0.51 -10.25 -10.71
N GLY A 587 -0.27 -9.18 -10.50
CA GLY A 587 -1.72 -9.21 -10.65
C GLY A 587 -2.40 -10.13 -9.62
N ARG A 588 -1.92 -10.11 -8.38
CA ARG A 588 -2.40 -11.00 -7.30
C ARG A 588 -2.98 -10.23 -6.12
N ASP A 589 -4.07 -10.74 -5.56
CA ASP A 589 -4.71 -10.19 -4.36
C ASP A 589 -3.98 -10.57 -3.08
N LEU A 590 -4.42 -10.07 -1.92
CA LEU A 590 -3.84 -10.36 -0.60
C LEU A 590 -3.91 -11.83 -0.14
N THR A 591 -4.66 -12.68 -0.85
CA THR A 591 -4.71 -14.14 -0.63
C THR A 591 -3.70 -14.88 -1.52
N GLY A 592 -3.03 -14.17 -2.42
CA GLY A 592 -2.10 -14.70 -3.40
C GLY A 592 -2.78 -15.32 -4.61
N ARG A 593 -4.07 -15.06 -4.87
CA ARG A 593 -4.79 -15.51 -6.08
C ARG A 593 -4.58 -14.51 -7.22
N VAL A 594 -4.50 -15.02 -8.46
CA VAL A 594 -4.33 -14.19 -9.65
C VAL A 594 -5.68 -13.67 -10.13
N TYR A 595 -5.76 -12.42 -10.57
CA TYR A 595 -7.02 -11.81 -11.04
C TYR A 595 -7.68 -12.58 -12.20
N LEU A 596 -6.87 -13.28 -13.01
CA LEU A 596 -7.35 -14.13 -14.11
C LEU A 596 -8.29 -15.25 -13.66
N ASP A 597 -8.24 -15.64 -12.38
CA ASP A 597 -9.20 -16.61 -11.82
C ASP A 597 -10.64 -16.08 -11.87
N ILE A 598 -10.84 -14.75 -11.87
CA ILE A 598 -12.17 -14.14 -11.97
C ILE A 598 -12.81 -14.52 -13.31
N GLU A 599 -12.08 -14.38 -14.42
CA GLU A 599 -12.57 -14.79 -15.73
C GLU A 599 -12.76 -16.30 -15.81
N ARG A 600 -11.81 -17.09 -15.29
CA ARG A 600 -11.90 -18.56 -15.30
C ARG A 600 -13.16 -19.07 -14.59
N GLU A 601 -13.53 -18.44 -13.46
CA GLU A 601 -14.66 -18.87 -12.64
C GLU A 601 -16.02 -18.28 -13.06
N THR A 602 -16.04 -17.13 -13.71
CA THR A 602 -17.28 -16.44 -14.13
C THR A 602 -17.58 -16.67 -15.62
N GLY A 603 -16.56 -17.07 -16.38
CA GLY A 603 -16.57 -17.17 -17.83
C GLY A 603 -16.71 -15.82 -18.54
N VAL A 604 -16.69 -14.69 -17.82
CA VAL A 604 -16.78 -13.34 -18.42
C VAL A 604 -15.37 -12.82 -18.67
N PRO A 605 -15.07 -12.19 -19.82
CA PRO A 605 -13.81 -11.47 -20.01
C PRO A 605 -13.55 -10.46 -18.89
N VAL A 606 -12.36 -10.47 -18.30
CA VAL A 606 -11.96 -9.54 -17.24
C VAL A 606 -10.69 -8.79 -17.65
N GLU A 607 -10.72 -7.48 -17.50
CA GLU A 607 -9.55 -6.61 -17.72
C GLU A 607 -9.28 -5.73 -16.49
N LEU A 608 -8.00 -5.45 -16.24
CA LEU A 608 -7.62 -4.51 -15.18
C LEU A 608 -7.48 -3.09 -15.75
N LEU A 609 -8.16 -2.13 -15.13
CA LEU A 609 -7.87 -0.71 -15.38
C LEU A 609 -6.67 -0.31 -14.53
N HIS A 610 -5.51 -0.13 -15.17
CA HIS A 610 -4.28 0.22 -14.48
C HIS A 610 -4.38 1.59 -13.79
N CYS A 611 -4.37 1.58 -12.46
CA CYS A 611 -4.46 2.79 -11.66
C CYS A 611 -3.50 2.76 -10.48
N ALA A 612 -3.09 3.96 -10.03
CA ALA A 612 -2.35 4.08 -8.79
C ALA A 612 -3.25 3.72 -7.60
N THR A 613 -2.70 3.02 -6.61
CA THR A 613 -3.38 2.80 -5.35
C THR A 613 -3.54 4.14 -4.62
N ILE A 614 -4.76 4.44 -4.17
CA ILE A 614 -5.08 5.72 -3.53
C ILE A 614 -4.94 5.55 -2.03
N TYR A 615 -3.71 5.73 -1.55
CA TYR A 615 -3.33 5.53 -0.15
C TYR A 615 -3.76 6.66 0.82
N GLU A 616 -4.54 7.64 0.35
CA GLU A 616 -4.83 8.90 1.06
C GLU A 616 -6.29 9.03 1.54
#